data_AF-A0A0C9SS17-F1
#
_entry.id   AF-A0A0C9SS17-F1
#
_cell.length_a   1.000
_cell.length_b   1.000
_cell.length_c   1.000
_cell.angle_alpha   90.00
_cell.angle_beta   90.00
_cell.angle_gamma   90.00
#
_symmetry.space_group_name_H-M   'P 1'
#
loop_
_entity.id
_entity.type
_entity.pdbx_description
1 polymer ?
#
loop_
_entity_poly.entity_id
_entity_poly.type
_entity_poly.pdbx_seq_one_letter_code
_entity_poly.pdbx_strand_id
1 'polypeptide(L)'
;MSQSAESSRPSSPRKTIPRPLTSPLRPSSPLPVSAAAALSPSARRASTTMPTTPPPPPGEQRSKTRARDLLRKHYGLGVGPPTPLPGKQLDPMDLDSPAFDARSYYEQLITTSTLPTLLKRENELSHEIRQLDSDRQSLVYNHHHELIAASDTIAAMKTRAESLDGELDLLKAAFSEISRLGAEVAIEQSSEPRRREDNTSES
;
A
#
# COMPACT_ATOMS: atom_id res chain seq x y z
N MET A 1 -36.63 -51.78 -48.65
CA MET A 1 -36.56 -50.52 -47.88
C MET A 1 -35.13 -50.33 -47.45
N SER A 2 -34.51 -49.29 -48.00
CA SER A 2 -33.09 -48.95 -47.88
C SER A 2 -32.74 -48.37 -46.50
N GLN A 3 -31.48 -48.54 -46.10
CA GLN A 3 -30.58 -47.61 -45.39
C GLN A 3 -29.40 -48.45 -44.87
N SER A 4 -28.30 -48.55 -45.60
CA SER A 4 -27.17 -47.60 -45.72
C SER A 4 -26.44 -47.35 -44.40
N ALA A 5 -25.18 -47.77 -44.41
CA ALA A 5 -24.14 -47.52 -43.42
C ALA A 5 -23.80 -46.03 -43.29
N GLU A 6 -23.23 -45.62 -42.16
CA GLU A 6 -22.03 -44.76 -42.16
C GLU A 6 -21.27 -44.87 -40.82
N SER A 7 -19.96 -44.91 -40.98
CA SER A 7 -18.88 -45.19 -40.04
C SER A 7 -18.67 -44.09 -38.98
N SER A 8 -18.56 -44.47 -37.71
CA SER A 8 -18.06 -43.58 -36.65
C SER A 8 -16.54 -43.68 -36.54
N ARG A 9 -15.82 -42.62 -36.94
CA ARG A 9 -14.39 -42.45 -36.65
C ARG A 9 -14.23 -41.71 -35.32
N PRO A 10 -13.42 -42.19 -34.36
CA PRO A 10 -13.01 -41.39 -33.21
C PRO A 10 -11.84 -40.47 -33.59
N SER A 11 -11.98 -39.15 -33.37
CA SER A 11 -10.87 -38.19 -33.49
C SER A 11 -10.14 -38.05 -32.15
N SER A 12 -8.85 -38.33 -32.16
CA SER A 12 -7.96 -38.26 -31.00
C SER A 12 -7.80 -36.83 -30.47
N PRO A 13 -7.57 -36.64 -29.15
CA PRO A 13 -7.33 -35.32 -28.58
C PRO A 13 -5.92 -34.82 -28.96
N ARG A 14 -5.87 -33.62 -29.52
CA ARG A 14 -4.64 -32.92 -29.91
C ARG A 14 -3.88 -32.49 -28.65
N LYS A 15 -2.72 -33.11 -28.38
CA LYS A 15 -1.73 -32.64 -27.39
C LYS A 15 -1.26 -31.23 -27.79
N THR A 16 -1.62 -30.22 -27.03
CA THR A 16 -1.05 -28.87 -27.12
C THR A 16 0.23 -28.81 -26.28
N ILE A 17 1.36 -28.59 -26.95
CA ILE A 17 2.68 -28.35 -26.36
C ILE A 17 2.71 -26.91 -25.83
N PRO A 18 3.11 -26.62 -24.58
CA PRO A 18 3.32 -25.25 -24.13
C PRO A 18 4.64 -24.71 -24.68
N ARG A 19 4.62 -23.50 -25.29
CA ARG A 19 5.82 -22.74 -25.67
C ARG A 19 6.49 -22.13 -24.41
N PRO A 20 7.82 -21.93 -24.42
CA PRO A 20 8.53 -21.38 -23.26
C PRO A 20 8.27 -19.89 -23.07
N LEU A 21 8.17 -19.48 -21.81
CA LEU A 21 8.00 -18.11 -21.34
C LEU A 21 9.32 -17.33 -21.47
N THR A 22 9.32 -16.22 -22.21
CA THR A 22 10.42 -15.25 -22.24
C THR A 22 10.16 -14.15 -21.23
N SER A 23 10.94 -14.12 -20.15
CA SER A 23 10.95 -13.05 -19.14
C SER A 23 11.69 -11.81 -19.64
N PRO A 24 11.17 -10.59 -19.41
CA PRO A 24 11.99 -9.38 -19.38
C PRO A 24 12.36 -9.02 -17.93
N LEU A 25 13.60 -8.57 -17.82
CA LEU A 25 14.38 -8.37 -16.61
C LEU A 25 13.84 -7.27 -15.68
N ARG A 26 14.05 -7.52 -14.38
CA ARG A 26 13.91 -6.62 -13.23
C ARG A 26 14.91 -5.45 -13.32
N PRO A 27 14.51 -4.18 -13.13
CA PRO A 27 15.47 -3.10 -12.88
C PRO A 27 15.77 -3.00 -11.39
N SER A 28 17.00 -3.36 -11.01
CA SER A 28 17.63 -3.01 -9.73
C SER A 28 18.10 -1.56 -9.78
N SER A 29 17.58 -0.71 -8.88
CA SER A 29 18.07 0.67 -8.68
C SER A 29 19.16 0.70 -7.60
N PRO A 30 20.34 1.31 -7.85
CA PRO A 30 21.37 1.49 -6.84
C PRO A 30 21.17 2.80 -6.06
N LEU A 31 21.35 2.70 -4.73
CA LEU A 31 21.43 3.82 -3.79
C LEU A 31 22.69 4.68 -4.09
N PRO A 32 22.63 6.02 -4.01
CA PRO A 32 23.83 6.83 -4.00
C PRO A 32 24.38 6.93 -2.58
N VAL A 33 25.61 6.44 -2.40
CA VAL A 33 26.49 6.81 -1.29
C VAL A 33 26.93 8.26 -1.47
N SER A 34 26.69 9.11 -0.48
CA SER A 34 27.37 10.41 -0.38
C SER A 34 28.05 10.51 0.96
N ALA A 35 29.36 10.64 0.88
CA ALA A 35 30.31 10.63 1.98
C ALA A 35 30.38 12.00 2.69
N ALA A 36 30.57 11.92 4.01
CA ALA A 36 31.43 12.76 4.84
C ALA A 36 31.44 14.29 4.62
N ALA A 37 30.91 15.02 5.60
CA ALA A 37 31.48 16.31 5.99
C ALA A 37 31.25 16.59 7.49
N ALA A 38 32.34 16.42 8.23
CA ALA A 38 32.81 17.16 9.41
C ALA A 38 31.84 17.70 10.47
N LEU A 39 32.08 17.22 11.69
CA LEU A 39 31.64 17.77 12.97
C LEU A 39 32.33 19.12 13.27
N SER A 40 31.56 20.09 13.78
CA SER A 40 32.06 21.15 14.67
C SER A 40 30.89 21.73 15.48
N PRO A 41 30.94 21.71 16.83
CA PRO A 41 29.98 22.41 17.67
C PRO A 41 30.60 23.71 18.18
N SER A 42 29.86 24.82 18.12
CA SER A 42 30.13 25.91 19.06
C SER A 42 28.88 26.74 19.33
N ALA A 43 28.57 26.82 20.61
CA ALA A 43 27.43 27.51 21.18
C ALA A 43 27.56 29.04 21.06
N ARG A 44 26.42 29.72 20.87
CA ARG A 44 26.28 31.11 21.32
C ARG A 44 24.84 31.43 21.70
N ARG A 45 24.68 31.76 22.99
CA ARG A 45 23.51 32.37 23.64
C ARG A 45 23.24 33.77 23.09
N ALA A 46 21.97 34.16 23.00
CA ALA A 46 21.40 35.50 23.30
C ALA A 46 19.89 35.47 22.91
N SER A 47 18.98 35.35 23.88
CA SER A 47 18.27 36.44 24.59
C SER A 47 17.12 37.08 23.80
N THR A 48 15.92 36.82 24.33
CA THR A 48 14.61 37.45 24.07
C THR A 48 14.65 38.97 24.06
N THR A 49 14.20 39.58 22.95
CA THR A 49 13.47 40.86 22.91
C THR A 49 12.60 40.92 21.65
N MET A 50 11.37 41.40 21.79
CA MET A 50 10.50 41.99 20.76
C MET A 50 10.10 43.37 21.32
N PRO A 51 9.57 44.34 20.54
CA PRO A 51 9.33 44.38 19.10
C PRO A 51 9.84 45.68 18.43
N THR A 52 10.24 45.64 17.16
CA THR A 52 10.08 46.79 16.25
C THR A 52 10.20 46.30 14.81
N THR A 53 9.14 46.52 14.04
CA THR A 53 8.95 46.08 12.67
C THR A 53 9.53 47.09 11.68
N PRO A 54 10.53 46.74 10.85
CA PRO A 54 10.76 47.41 9.58
C PRO A 54 10.02 46.67 8.45
N PRO A 55 9.59 47.35 7.37
CA PRO A 55 8.84 46.72 6.29
C PRO A 55 9.71 45.70 5.54
N PRO A 56 9.18 44.51 5.20
CA PRO A 56 9.94 43.50 4.46
C PRO A 56 10.10 43.88 2.98
N PRO A 57 11.23 43.51 2.34
CA PRO A 57 11.45 43.74 0.91
C PRO A 57 10.46 42.90 0.06
N PRO A 58 9.98 43.43 -1.08
CA PRO A 58 9.03 42.74 -1.94
C PRO A 58 9.72 41.58 -2.67
N GLY A 59 9.59 40.35 -2.16
CA GLY A 59 10.11 39.16 -2.85
C GLY A 59 9.84 37.81 -2.18
N GLU A 60 9.80 37.74 -0.85
CA GLU A 60 9.80 36.43 -0.15
C GLU A 60 8.43 35.90 0.30
N GLN A 61 7.36 36.69 0.23
CA GLN A 61 6.02 36.21 0.63
C GLN A 61 5.44 35.16 -0.33
N ARG A 62 5.91 35.14 -1.58
CA ARG A 62 5.36 34.25 -2.62
C ARG A 62 5.71 32.78 -2.37
N SER A 63 6.86 32.47 -1.78
CA SER A 63 7.29 31.10 -1.49
C SER A 63 6.55 30.50 -0.29
N LYS A 64 6.34 31.30 0.78
CA LYS A 64 5.57 30.89 1.97
C LYS A 64 4.11 30.60 1.64
N THR A 65 3.48 31.44 0.81
CA THR A 65 2.10 31.22 0.36
C THR A 65 2.00 30.01 -0.56
N ARG A 66 2.95 29.82 -1.49
CA ARG A 66 3.00 28.64 -2.37
C ARG A 66 3.20 27.33 -1.62
N ALA A 67 4.10 27.31 -0.64
CA ALA A 67 4.30 26.13 0.22
C ALA A 67 3.02 25.82 1.00
N ARG A 68 2.41 26.84 1.62
CA ARG A 68 1.15 26.68 2.34
C ARG A 68 0.00 26.21 1.45
N ASP A 69 -0.04 26.61 0.18
CA ASP A 69 -1.04 26.18 -0.79
C ASP A 69 -0.78 24.75 -1.29
N LEU A 70 0.48 24.36 -1.44
CA LEU A 70 0.87 22.99 -1.78
C LEU A 70 0.52 22.02 -0.65
N LEU A 71 0.83 22.38 0.59
CA LEU A 71 0.43 21.59 1.77
C LEU A 71 -1.10 21.49 1.88
N ARG A 72 -1.84 22.56 1.59
CA ARG A 72 -3.32 22.50 1.56
C ARG A 72 -3.86 21.54 0.51
N LYS A 73 -3.23 21.43 -0.66
CA LYS A 73 -3.58 20.45 -1.70
C LYS A 73 -3.26 19.01 -1.28
N HIS A 74 -2.13 18.80 -0.60
CA HIS A 74 -1.71 17.46 -0.15
C HIS A 74 -2.53 16.93 1.03
N TYR A 75 -2.96 17.80 1.95
CA TYR A 75 -3.68 17.38 3.15
C TYR A 75 -5.20 17.59 3.08
N GLY A 76 -5.74 18.09 1.95
CA GLY A 76 -7.19 18.24 1.76
C GLY A 76 -7.86 19.31 2.63
N LEU A 77 -7.09 20.13 3.38
CA LEU A 77 -7.60 21.17 4.30
C LEU A 77 -8.23 22.40 3.61
N GLY A 78 -8.45 22.36 2.29
CA GLY A 78 -9.11 23.42 1.51
C GLY A 78 -10.51 23.07 1.02
N VAL A 79 -11.02 21.89 1.37
CA VAL A 79 -12.34 21.41 0.92
C VAL A 79 -13.37 21.75 1.99
N GLY A 80 -14.04 22.91 1.83
CA GLY A 80 -15.41 23.05 2.34
C GLY A 80 -16.31 21.96 1.71
N PRO A 81 -17.51 21.70 2.25
CA PRO A 81 -18.37 20.59 1.80
C PRO A 81 -18.41 20.55 0.26
N PRO A 82 -18.21 19.37 -0.36
CA PRO A 82 -17.99 19.27 -1.78
C PRO A 82 -19.19 19.86 -2.51
N THR A 83 -19.04 21.06 -3.05
CA THR A 83 -19.87 21.52 -4.17
C THR A 83 -19.68 20.48 -5.27
N PRO A 84 -20.76 19.88 -5.80
CA PRO A 84 -20.68 18.94 -6.90
C PRO A 84 -19.86 19.56 -8.02
N LEU A 85 -18.81 18.87 -8.44
CA LEU A 85 -18.02 19.26 -9.60
C LEU A 85 -18.98 19.42 -10.80
N PRO A 86 -19.13 20.62 -11.40
CA PRO A 86 -19.91 20.79 -12.61
C PRO A 86 -19.04 20.26 -13.77
N GLY A 87 -19.09 18.95 -14.04
CA GLY A 87 -18.17 18.39 -15.03
C GLY A 87 -18.38 16.96 -15.49
N LYS A 88 -19.14 16.12 -14.79
CA LYS A 88 -19.70 14.92 -15.45
C LYS A 88 -20.91 15.39 -16.23
N GLN A 89 -20.68 15.72 -17.50
CA GLN A 89 -21.76 16.06 -18.41
C GLN A 89 -22.69 14.86 -18.45
N LEU A 90 -23.92 15.03 -17.94
CA LEU A 90 -25.03 14.14 -18.29
C LEU A 90 -25.34 14.44 -19.76
N ASP A 91 -24.53 13.89 -20.65
CA ASP A 91 -24.77 13.93 -22.07
C ASP A 91 -25.36 12.57 -22.48
N PRO A 92 -26.63 12.51 -22.88
CA PRO A 92 -27.25 11.28 -23.37
C PRO A 92 -26.56 10.69 -24.60
N MET A 93 -25.72 11.45 -25.31
CA MET A 93 -25.03 11.03 -26.53
C MET A 93 -23.58 10.59 -26.31
N ASP A 94 -23.04 10.76 -25.10
CA ASP A 94 -21.68 10.34 -24.73
C ASP A 94 -21.70 8.92 -24.14
N LEU A 95 -20.93 8.00 -24.74
CA LEU A 95 -20.87 6.58 -24.34
C LEU A 95 -20.31 6.40 -22.92
N ASP A 96 -19.46 7.31 -22.46
CA ASP A 96 -18.84 7.26 -21.12
C ASP A 96 -19.71 7.96 -20.06
N SER A 97 -20.81 8.61 -20.47
CA SER A 97 -21.67 9.34 -19.56
C SER A 97 -22.63 8.41 -18.80
N PRO A 98 -22.85 8.63 -17.50
CA PRO A 98 -23.83 7.86 -16.73
C PRO A 98 -25.29 8.09 -17.18
N ALA A 99 -25.56 9.11 -18.01
CA ALA A 99 -26.89 9.37 -18.58
C ALA A 99 -27.01 8.95 -20.06
N PHE A 100 -26.07 8.16 -20.57
CA PHE A 100 -26.08 7.67 -21.94
C PHE A 100 -27.40 6.97 -22.30
N ASP A 101 -28.03 7.40 -23.39
CA ASP A 101 -29.19 6.74 -23.99
C ASP A 101 -28.81 6.04 -25.30
N ALA A 102 -28.67 4.72 -25.21
CA ALA A 102 -28.30 3.88 -26.34
C ALA A 102 -29.27 3.99 -27.53
N ARG A 103 -30.59 4.21 -27.28
CA ARG A 103 -31.57 4.28 -28.36
C ARG A 103 -31.39 5.57 -29.16
N SER A 104 -31.36 6.71 -28.46
CA SER A 104 -31.18 8.02 -29.11
C SER A 104 -29.85 8.10 -29.86
N TYR A 105 -28.76 7.60 -29.27
CA TYR A 105 -27.46 7.53 -29.93
C TYR A 105 -27.50 6.67 -31.20
N TYR A 106 -28.13 5.48 -31.13
CA TYR A 106 -28.26 4.58 -32.27
C TYR A 106 -29.11 5.17 -33.41
N GLU A 107 -30.25 5.78 -33.08
CA GLU A 107 -31.13 6.43 -34.04
C GLU A 107 -30.43 7.59 -34.75
N GLN A 108 -29.68 8.41 -34.02
CA GLN A 108 -28.86 9.44 -34.64
C GLN A 108 -27.77 8.82 -35.53
N LEU A 109 -27.09 7.77 -35.07
CA LEU A 109 -26.00 7.16 -35.82
C LEU A 109 -26.47 6.55 -37.15
N ILE A 110 -27.59 5.83 -37.17
CA ILE A 110 -28.11 5.21 -38.41
C ILE A 110 -28.69 6.23 -39.40
N THR A 111 -29.23 7.35 -38.90
CA THR A 111 -29.80 8.40 -39.76
C THR A 111 -28.76 9.35 -40.33
N THR A 112 -27.64 9.56 -39.64
CA THR A 112 -26.63 10.56 -40.02
C THR A 112 -25.36 9.97 -40.64
N SER A 113 -25.08 8.67 -40.43
CA SER A 113 -23.85 8.03 -40.90
C SER A 113 -24.05 7.17 -42.15
N THR A 114 -22.96 6.97 -42.89
CA THR A 114 -22.95 6.09 -44.07
C THR A 114 -22.73 4.63 -43.68
N LEU A 115 -23.10 3.69 -44.56
CA LEU A 115 -22.90 2.26 -44.29
C LEU A 115 -21.43 1.88 -43.97
N PRO A 116 -20.40 2.35 -44.71
CA PRO A 116 -19.01 2.05 -44.37
C PRO A 116 -18.59 2.56 -42.99
N THR A 117 -19.05 3.76 -42.61
CA THR A 117 -18.77 4.31 -41.27
C THR A 117 -19.44 3.50 -40.18
N LEU A 118 -20.66 2.99 -40.43
CA LEU A 118 -21.38 2.15 -39.49
C LEU A 118 -20.67 0.81 -39.27
N LEU A 119 -20.20 0.16 -40.35
CA LEU A 119 -19.43 -1.09 -40.26
C LEU A 119 -18.10 -0.89 -39.52
N LYS A 120 -17.42 0.23 -39.76
CA LYS A 120 -16.20 0.57 -39.02
C LYS A 120 -16.50 0.73 -37.53
N ARG A 121 -17.57 1.46 -37.18
CA ARG A 121 -17.96 1.68 -35.79
C ARG A 121 -18.36 0.38 -35.09
N GLU A 122 -19.05 -0.52 -35.77
CA GLU A 122 -19.40 -1.84 -35.26
C GLU A 122 -18.15 -2.67 -34.91
N ASN A 123 -17.13 -2.63 -35.77
CA ASN A 123 -15.88 -3.34 -35.54
C ASN A 123 -15.10 -2.76 -34.36
N GLU A 124 -15.02 -1.42 -34.28
CA GLU A 124 -14.41 -0.68 -33.17
C GLU A 124 -15.11 -1.03 -31.85
N LEU A 125 -16.43 -0.94 -31.78
CA LEU A 125 -17.21 -1.31 -30.58
C LEU A 125 -17.01 -2.77 -30.20
N SER A 126 -16.98 -3.68 -31.18
CA SER A 126 -16.72 -5.10 -30.92
C SER A 126 -15.32 -5.35 -30.33
N HIS A 127 -14.34 -4.55 -30.74
CA HIS A 127 -12.99 -4.60 -30.17
C HIS A 127 -12.95 -4.00 -28.76
N GLU A 128 -13.55 -2.82 -28.57
CA GLU A 128 -13.67 -2.13 -27.29
C GLU A 128 -14.34 -3.03 -26.23
N ILE A 129 -15.44 -3.71 -26.58
CA ILE A 129 -16.14 -4.64 -25.67
C ILE A 129 -15.21 -5.77 -25.20
N ARG A 130 -14.44 -6.35 -26.11
CA ARG A 130 -13.49 -7.45 -25.76
C ARG A 130 -12.35 -6.93 -24.89
N GLN A 131 -11.83 -5.74 -25.20
CA GLN A 131 -10.78 -5.11 -24.43
C GLN A 131 -11.26 -4.79 -23.01
N LEU A 132 -12.44 -4.17 -22.88
CA LEU A 132 -13.04 -3.85 -21.58
C LEU A 132 -13.31 -5.10 -20.75
N ASP A 133 -13.75 -6.22 -21.35
CA ASP A 133 -13.90 -7.47 -20.59
C ASP A 133 -12.55 -8.03 -20.14
N SER A 134 -11.52 -8.00 -20.99
CA SER A 134 -10.16 -8.38 -20.60
C SER A 134 -9.63 -7.52 -19.45
N ASP A 135 -9.83 -6.21 -19.51
CA ASP A 135 -9.39 -5.28 -18.47
C ASP A 135 -10.16 -5.50 -17.16
N ARG A 136 -11.47 -5.75 -17.24
CA ARG A 136 -12.30 -6.14 -16.10
C ARG A 136 -11.78 -7.44 -15.46
N GLN A 137 -11.48 -8.46 -16.26
CA GLN A 137 -10.94 -9.73 -15.76
C GLN A 137 -9.57 -9.53 -15.09
N SER A 138 -8.69 -8.75 -15.71
CA SER A 138 -7.36 -8.41 -15.17
C SER A 138 -7.47 -7.69 -13.82
N LEU A 139 -8.37 -6.71 -13.71
CA LEU A 139 -8.59 -5.98 -12.47
C LEU A 139 -9.11 -6.88 -11.35
N VAL A 140 -10.11 -7.71 -11.66
CA VAL A 140 -10.68 -8.70 -10.72
C VAL A 140 -9.59 -9.67 -10.26
N TYR A 141 -8.77 -10.18 -11.17
CA TYR A 141 -7.67 -11.08 -10.85
C TYR A 141 -6.64 -10.42 -9.93
N ASN A 142 -6.14 -9.23 -10.28
CA ASN A 142 -5.14 -8.52 -9.50
C ASN A 142 -5.66 -8.22 -8.09
N HIS A 143 -6.88 -7.70 -7.98
CA HIS A 143 -7.45 -7.38 -6.68
C HIS A 143 -7.68 -8.62 -5.82
N HIS A 144 -8.21 -9.71 -6.39
CA HIS A 144 -8.36 -10.95 -5.62
C HIS A 144 -7.01 -11.53 -5.21
N HIS A 145 -6.02 -11.50 -6.09
CA HIS A 145 -4.67 -11.99 -5.77
C HIS A 145 -4.03 -11.18 -4.64
N GLU A 146 -4.15 -9.85 -4.68
CA GLU A 146 -3.67 -8.95 -3.62
C GLU A 146 -4.41 -9.16 -2.30
N LEU A 147 -5.73 -9.32 -2.33
CA LEU A 147 -6.53 -9.60 -1.12
C LEU A 147 -6.15 -10.93 -0.46
N ILE A 148 -5.91 -11.96 -1.28
CA ILE A 148 -5.45 -13.26 -0.78
C ILE A 148 -4.05 -13.11 -0.16
N ALA A 149 -3.11 -12.45 -0.84
CA ALA A 149 -1.76 -12.22 -0.33
C ALA A 149 -1.75 -11.39 0.97
N ALA A 150 -2.62 -10.39 1.07
CA ALA A 150 -2.79 -9.60 2.28
C ALA A 150 -3.38 -10.46 3.41
N SER A 151 -4.38 -11.29 3.13
CA SER A 151 -4.96 -12.23 4.09
C SER A 151 -3.91 -13.22 4.61
N ASP A 152 -3.08 -13.78 3.73
CA ASP A 152 -1.98 -14.67 4.11
C ASP A 152 -0.95 -13.96 5.00
N THR A 153 -0.66 -12.70 4.68
CA THR A 153 0.23 -11.86 5.50
C THR A 153 -0.36 -11.62 6.89
N ILE A 154 -1.65 -11.31 6.99
CA ILE A 154 -2.36 -11.14 8.27
C ILE A 154 -2.35 -12.44 9.07
N ALA A 155 -2.59 -13.59 8.44
CA ALA A 155 -2.52 -14.89 9.09
C ALA A 155 -1.11 -15.17 9.64
N ALA A 156 -0.07 -14.94 8.85
CA ALA A 156 1.31 -15.09 9.29
C ALA A 156 1.68 -14.13 10.43
N MET A 157 1.21 -12.88 10.39
CA MET A 157 1.39 -11.91 11.47
C MET A 157 0.72 -12.38 12.76
N LYS A 158 -0.51 -12.90 12.66
CA LYS A 158 -1.24 -13.46 13.81
C LYS A 158 -0.47 -14.61 14.46
N THR A 159 -0.02 -15.59 13.68
CA THR A 159 0.75 -16.73 14.22
C THR A 159 2.04 -16.28 14.91
N ARG A 160 2.75 -15.28 14.37
CA ARG A 160 3.95 -14.73 15.02
C ARG A 160 3.62 -13.96 16.31
N ALA A 161 2.50 -13.28 16.37
CA ALA A 161 2.07 -12.60 17.59
C ALA A 161 1.73 -13.61 18.70
N GLU A 162 1.05 -14.69 18.35
CA GLU A 162 0.73 -15.80 19.27
C GLU A 162 2.00 -16.50 19.78
N SER A 163 3.00 -16.72 18.92
CA SER A 163 4.28 -17.31 19.37
C SER A 163 5.04 -16.39 20.33
N LEU A 164 5.02 -15.08 20.08
CA LEU A 164 5.68 -14.08 20.92
C LEU A 164 5.05 -14.01 22.32
N ASP A 165 3.72 -14.14 22.41
CA ASP A 165 3.02 -14.18 23.70
C ASP A 165 3.47 -15.38 24.55
N GLY A 166 3.61 -16.55 23.91
CA GLY A 166 4.18 -17.75 24.56
C GLY A 166 5.64 -17.57 25.02
N GLU A 167 6.48 -16.93 24.20
CA GLU A 167 7.87 -16.61 24.59
C GLU A 167 7.93 -15.62 25.77
N LEU A 168 7.03 -14.63 25.81
CA LEU A 168 6.95 -13.68 26.93
C LEU A 168 6.53 -14.36 28.23
N ASP A 169 5.61 -15.33 28.17
CA ASP A 169 5.21 -16.09 29.35
C ASP A 169 6.35 -16.98 29.88
N LEU A 170 7.13 -17.60 28.99
CA LEU A 170 8.34 -18.33 29.37
C LEU A 170 9.37 -17.40 30.03
N LEU A 171 9.56 -16.20 29.48
CA LEU A 171 10.47 -15.20 30.05
C LEU A 171 10.02 -14.74 31.45
N LYS A 172 8.71 -14.51 31.66
CA LYS A 172 8.15 -14.18 32.99
C LYS A 172 8.39 -15.30 34.00
N ALA A 173 8.22 -16.56 33.59
CA ALA A 173 8.48 -17.70 34.44
C ALA A 173 9.97 -17.77 34.86
N ALA A 174 10.89 -17.58 33.91
CA ALA A 174 12.32 -17.54 34.19
C ALA A 174 12.71 -16.41 35.16
N PHE A 175 12.18 -15.19 34.98
CA PHE A 175 12.43 -14.09 35.92
C PHE A 175 11.86 -14.36 37.32
N SER A 176 10.72 -15.04 37.41
CA SER A 176 10.12 -15.44 38.69
C SER A 176 11.00 -16.47 39.41
N GLU A 177 11.57 -17.42 38.66
CA GLU A 177 12.52 -18.40 39.20
C GLU A 177 13.83 -17.74 39.68
N ILE A 178 14.39 -16.84 38.87
CA ILE A 178 15.58 -16.05 39.25
C ILE A 178 15.30 -15.25 40.53
N SER A 179 14.13 -14.60 40.62
CA SER A 179 13.74 -13.84 41.82
C SER A 179 13.58 -14.73 43.05
N ARG A 180 13.00 -15.93 42.89
CA ARG A 180 12.89 -16.93 43.96
C ARG A 180 14.26 -17.38 44.46
N LEU A 181 15.15 -17.77 43.54
CA LEU A 181 16.52 -18.19 43.85
C LEU A 181 17.33 -17.05 44.48
N GLY A 182 17.18 -15.83 44.00
CA GLY A 182 17.82 -14.65 44.58
C GLY A 182 17.36 -14.36 46.01
N ALA A 183 16.06 -14.51 46.29
CA ALA A 183 15.52 -14.40 47.64
C ALA A 183 16.06 -15.50 48.58
N GLU A 184 16.17 -16.73 48.09
CA GLU A 184 16.74 -17.87 48.82
C GLU A 184 18.21 -17.62 49.21
N VAL A 185 19.04 -17.18 48.26
CA VAL A 185 20.45 -16.82 48.50
C VAL A 185 20.58 -15.63 49.48
N ALA A 186 19.71 -14.63 49.38
CA ALA A 186 19.73 -13.48 50.28
C ALA A 186 19.40 -13.88 51.74
N ILE A 187 18.49 -14.84 51.93
CA ILE A 187 18.17 -15.39 53.25
C ILE A 187 19.39 -16.14 53.81
N GLU A 188 20.06 -16.95 52.99
CA GLU A 188 21.25 -17.70 53.41
C GLU A 188 22.40 -16.77 53.84
N GLN A 189 22.66 -15.69 53.08
CA GLN A 189 23.66 -14.67 53.45
C GLN A 189 23.31 -13.89 54.72
N SER A 190 22.01 -13.69 55.00
CA SER A 190 21.57 -13.06 56.25
C SER A 190 21.69 -13.99 57.48
N SER A 191 21.82 -15.30 57.24
CA SER A 191 21.88 -16.33 58.28
C SER A 191 23.31 -16.70 58.72
N GLU A 192 24.35 -16.22 58.03
CA GLU A 192 25.72 -16.31 58.55
C GLU A 192 25.88 -15.39 59.78
N PRO A 193 26.15 -15.95 60.99
CA PRO A 193 26.36 -15.12 62.15
C PRO A 193 27.68 -14.37 61.98
N ARG A 194 27.63 -13.03 62.02
CA ARG A 194 28.82 -12.19 62.19
C ARG A 194 29.62 -12.75 63.37
N ARG A 195 30.73 -13.45 63.09
CA ARG A 195 31.73 -13.76 64.12
C ARG A 195 32.15 -12.42 64.70
N ARG A 196 31.78 -12.18 65.95
CA ARG A 196 32.16 -11.00 66.72
C ARG A 196 33.69 -10.96 66.74
N GLU A 197 34.26 -9.94 66.14
CA GLU A 197 35.62 -9.52 66.44
C GLU A 197 35.57 -8.96 67.87
N ASP A 198 35.84 -9.82 68.86
CA ASP A 198 36.16 -9.37 70.21
C ASP A 198 37.51 -8.64 70.13
N ASN A 199 37.40 -7.32 70.04
CA ASN A 199 38.48 -6.38 70.21
C ASN A 199 38.85 -6.33 71.70
N THR A 200 39.71 -7.24 72.15
CA THR A 200 40.27 -7.18 73.50
C THR A 200 41.33 -6.07 73.55
N SER A 201 40.91 -4.91 74.06
CA SER A 201 41.80 -3.92 74.66
C SER A 201 42.14 -4.40 76.07
N GLU A 202 43.43 -4.64 76.37
CA GLU A 202 44.06 -4.70 77.70
C GLU A 202 45.49 -5.23 77.48
N SER A 203 46.59 -4.72 78.06
CA SER A 203 46.96 -3.51 78.80
C SER A 203 48.48 -3.44 78.74
#